data_AF-A0A2R9BK86-F1
#
_entry.id   AF-A0A2R9BK86-F1
#
_cell.length_a   1.000
_cell.length_b   1.000
_cell.length_c   1.000
_cell.angle_alpha   90.00
_cell.angle_beta   90.00
_cell.angle_gamma   90.00
#
_symmetry.space_group_name_H-M   'P 1'
#
loop_
_entity.id
_entity.type
_entity.pdbx_description
1 polymer ?
#
loop_
_entity_poly.entity_id
_entity_poly.type
_entity_poly.pdbx_seq_one_letter_code
_entity_poly.pdbx_strand_id
1 'polypeptide(L)'
;MKSRIPVVLLACGSFNPITNMHLRMFEVARDHLHQTGMYQVIQGIISPVNDTYGKKDLAASHHRVAMAQLALQTSDWIRVDPWESEQAQWMETVKVL
;
A
#
# COMPACT_ATOMS: atom_id res chain seq x y z
N MET A 1 -30.57 3.42 10.28
CA MET A 1 -29.46 3.78 9.38
C MET A 1 -28.69 2.50 9.07
N LYS A 2 -28.48 2.13 7.80
CA LYS A 2 -27.62 0.97 7.49
C LYS A 2 -26.17 1.34 7.84
N SER A 3 -25.48 0.51 8.59
CA SER A 3 -24.04 0.67 8.84
C SER A 3 -23.28 0.46 7.53
N ARG A 4 -22.21 1.24 7.33
CA ARG A 4 -21.31 1.06 6.19
C ARG A 4 -20.34 -0.08 6.49
N ILE A 5 -19.95 -0.84 5.47
CA ILE A 5 -18.99 -1.93 5.58
C ILE A 5 -17.57 -1.32 5.71
N PRO A 6 -16.82 -1.60 6.78
CA PRO A 6 -15.43 -1.16 6.91
C PRO A 6 -14.55 -1.81 5.85
N VAL A 7 -13.64 -1.04 5.23
CA VAL A 7 -12.74 -1.53 4.18
C VAL A 7 -11.30 -1.09 4.43
N VAL A 8 -10.35 -1.99 4.21
CA VAL A 8 -8.92 -1.67 4.12
C VAL A 8 -8.49 -1.77 2.66
N LEU A 9 -7.72 -0.79 2.17
CA LEU A 9 -7.14 -0.81 0.83
C LEU A 9 -5.69 -1.28 0.90
N LEU A 10 -5.33 -2.34 0.18
CA LEU A 10 -3.96 -2.84 0.06
C LEU A 10 -3.42 -2.55 -1.35
N ALA A 11 -2.22 -1.97 -1.42
CA ALA A 11 -1.46 -1.84 -2.67
C ALA A 11 -0.09 -2.52 -2.53
N CYS A 12 0.05 -3.68 -3.17
CA CYS A 12 1.33 -4.35 -3.36
C CYS A 12 2.05 -3.81 -4.60
N GLY A 13 3.37 -3.71 -4.56
CA GLY A 13 4.14 -3.27 -5.71
C GLY A 13 5.60 -2.97 -5.39
N SER A 14 6.37 -2.60 -6.42
CA SER A 14 7.78 -2.29 -6.22
C SER A 14 8.02 -1.04 -5.39
N PHE A 15 7.27 0.05 -5.65
CA PHE A 15 7.50 1.38 -5.06
C PHE A 15 8.98 1.81 -5.14
N ASN A 16 9.52 1.84 -6.36
CA ASN A 16 10.95 2.04 -6.65
C ASN A 16 11.21 3.27 -7.57
N PRO A 17 11.11 4.51 -7.05
CA PRO A 17 10.58 4.88 -5.73
C PRO A 17 9.04 5.00 -5.73
N ILE A 18 8.47 5.26 -4.56
CA ILE A 18 7.08 5.75 -4.46
C ILE A 18 6.92 7.09 -5.21
N THR A 19 5.71 7.39 -5.67
CA THR A 19 5.42 8.61 -6.45
C THR A 19 4.06 9.19 -6.07
N ASN A 20 3.81 10.44 -6.44
CA ASN A 20 2.51 11.09 -6.23
C ASN A 20 1.34 10.33 -6.90
N MET A 21 1.60 9.59 -7.97
CA MET A 21 0.57 8.77 -8.62
C MET A 21 0.12 7.62 -7.72
N HIS A 22 1.06 6.94 -7.04
CA HIS A 22 0.74 5.89 -6.07
C HIS A 22 -0.10 6.44 -4.91
N LEU A 23 0.24 7.63 -4.41
CA LEU A 23 -0.53 8.29 -3.35
C LEU A 23 -1.93 8.69 -3.82
N ARG A 24 -2.04 9.28 -5.01
CA ARG A 24 -3.33 9.71 -5.59
C ARG A 24 -4.27 8.53 -5.83
N MET A 25 -3.74 7.35 -6.14
CA MET A 25 -4.53 6.14 -6.33
C MET A 25 -5.36 5.79 -5.08
N PHE A 26 -4.79 5.91 -3.88
CA PHE A 26 -5.50 5.66 -2.62
C PHE A 26 -6.64 6.67 -2.41
N GLU A 27 -6.37 7.95 -2.62
CA GLU A 27 -7.36 9.02 -2.45
C GLU A 27 -8.57 8.82 -3.38
N VAL A 28 -8.32 8.53 -4.67
CA VAL A 28 -9.39 8.30 -5.65
C VAL A 28 -10.20 7.04 -5.29
N ALA A 29 -9.53 5.96 -4.87
CA ALA A 29 -10.22 4.73 -4.48
C ALA A 29 -11.08 4.91 -3.22
N ARG A 30 -10.58 5.66 -2.22
CA ARG A 30 -11.33 6.00 -1.00
C ARG A 30 -12.59 6.80 -1.32
N ASP A 31 -12.44 7.87 -2.09
CA ASP A 31 -13.56 8.71 -2.50
C ASP A 31 -14.62 7.91 -3.25
N HIS A 32 -14.19 7.05 -4.20
CA HIS A 32 -15.10 6.20 -4.95
C HIS A 32 -15.90 5.24 -4.05
N LEU A 33 -15.23 4.53 -3.13
CA LEU A 33 -15.89 3.60 -2.21
C LEU A 33 -16.87 4.32 -1.28
N HIS A 34 -16.51 5.50 -0.76
CA HIS A 34 -17.41 6.30 0.07
C HIS A 34 -18.62 6.81 -0.72
N GLN A 35 -18.45 7.20 -2.00
CA GLN A 35 -19.53 7.67 -2.87
C GLN A 35 -20.61 6.62 -3.12
N THR A 36 -20.27 5.33 -3.06
CA THR A 36 -21.28 4.25 -3.16
C THR A 36 -22.29 4.27 -2.01
N GLY A 37 -21.96 4.91 -0.88
CA GLY A 37 -22.75 4.88 0.35
C GLY A 37 -22.73 3.55 1.10
N MET A 38 -22.08 2.52 0.56
CA MET A 38 -22.03 1.17 1.13
C MET A 38 -20.81 0.96 2.02
N TYR A 39 -19.69 1.64 1.74
CA TYR A 39 -18.40 1.36 2.35
C TYR A 39 -17.85 2.53 3.15
N GLN A 40 -17.03 2.22 4.15
CA GLN A 40 -16.22 3.15 4.90
C GLN A 40 -14.78 2.64 4.91
N VAL A 41 -13.94 3.22 4.06
CA VAL A 41 -12.50 2.95 4.12
C VAL A 41 -11.94 3.42 5.45
N ILE A 42 -11.29 2.53 6.18
CA ILE A 42 -10.71 2.76 7.51
C ILE A 42 -9.18 2.84 7.49
N GLN A 43 -8.52 2.28 6.47
CA GLN A 43 -7.06 2.31 6.36
C GLN A 43 -6.59 2.02 4.93
N GLY A 44 -5.43 2.56 4.56
CA GLY A 44 -4.65 2.18 3.38
C GLY A 44 -3.31 1.55 3.78
N ILE A 45 -2.87 0.54 3.04
CA ILE A 45 -1.60 -0.15 3.26
C ILE A 45 -0.80 -0.17 1.96
N ILE A 46 0.39 0.41 1.98
CA ILE A 46 1.42 0.23 0.96
C ILE A 46 2.30 -0.94 1.39
N SER A 47 2.39 -1.98 0.57
CA SER A 47 3.21 -3.17 0.81
C SER A 47 4.31 -3.27 -0.24
N PRO A 48 5.54 -2.83 0.05
CA PRO A 48 6.66 -2.96 -0.85
C PRO A 48 7.04 -4.43 -1.08
N VAL A 49 7.27 -4.79 -2.34
CA VAL A 49 7.64 -6.15 -2.73
C VAL A 49 8.97 -6.57 -2.09
N ASN A 50 9.14 -7.87 -1.86
CA ASN A 50 10.40 -8.47 -1.45
C ASN A 50 11.54 -8.28 -2.46
N ASP A 51 12.78 -8.19 -1.98
CA ASP A 51 13.98 -8.02 -2.83
C ASP A 51 14.25 -9.25 -3.71
N THR A 52 13.84 -10.46 -3.29
CA THR A 52 13.99 -11.67 -4.11
C THR A 52 13.00 -11.75 -5.28
N TYR A 53 12.14 -10.74 -5.47
CA TYR A 53 11.32 -10.63 -6.69
C TYR A 53 12.20 -10.56 -7.97
N GLY A 54 13.45 -10.12 -7.84
CA GLY A 54 14.47 -10.35 -8.86
C GLY A 54 14.49 -9.33 -10.01
N LYS A 55 13.91 -8.14 -9.81
CA LYS A 55 14.05 -7.04 -10.79
C LYS A 55 15.42 -6.37 -10.64
N LYS A 56 16.21 -6.34 -11.72
CA LYS A 56 17.64 -5.91 -11.72
C LYS A 56 17.90 -4.55 -11.06
N ASP A 57 17.02 -3.57 -11.29
CA ASP A 57 17.20 -2.20 -10.80
C ASP A 57 16.30 -1.87 -9.59
N LEU A 58 15.86 -2.90 -8.86
CA LEU A 58 15.08 -2.72 -7.64
C LEU A 58 15.99 -2.26 -6.52
N ALA A 59 15.76 -1.06 -5.97
CA ALA A 59 16.46 -0.62 -4.77
C ALA A 59 16.13 -1.57 -3.60
N ALA A 60 17.05 -1.71 -2.65
CA ALA A 60 16.85 -2.55 -1.47
C ALA A 60 15.56 -2.19 -0.72
N SER A 61 14.88 -3.19 -0.17
CA SER A 61 13.56 -3.05 0.44
C SER A 61 13.52 -1.97 1.51
N HIS A 62 14.53 -1.93 2.38
CA HIS A 62 14.61 -0.94 3.45
C HIS A 62 14.64 0.51 2.93
N HIS A 63 15.25 0.77 1.77
CA HIS A 63 15.18 2.11 1.14
C HIS A 63 13.79 2.42 0.61
N ARG A 64 13.13 1.44 -0.01
CA ARG A 64 11.77 1.62 -0.57
C ARG A 64 10.74 1.81 0.54
N VAL A 65 10.84 1.03 1.62
CA VAL A 65 10.05 1.19 2.85
C VAL A 65 10.27 2.59 3.44
N ALA A 66 11.53 3.01 3.64
CA ALA A 66 11.82 4.34 4.19
C ALA A 66 11.28 5.48 3.33
N MET A 67 11.43 5.40 2.00
CA MET A 67 10.85 6.39 1.08
C MET A 67 9.32 6.43 1.15
N ALA A 68 8.65 5.27 1.23
CA ALA A 68 7.21 5.21 1.41
C ALA A 68 6.78 5.80 2.77
N GLN A 69 7.52 5.53 3.84
CA GLN A 69 7.29 6.10 5.17
C GLN A 69 7.39 7.63 5.16
N LEU A 70 8.42 8.19 4.51
CA LEU A 70 8.58 9.63 4.33
C LEU A 70 7.43 10.24 3.49
N ALA A 71 7.08 9.60 2.38
CA ALA A 71 6.01 10.06 1.50
C ALA A 71 4.61 10.05 2.18
N LEU A 72 4.43 9.21 3.21
CA LEU A 72 3.20 9.08 3.98
C LEU A 72 3.16 9.92 5.25
N GLN A 73 4.18 10.72 5.56
CA GLN A 73 4.22 11.54 6.79
C GLN A 73 3.04 12.51 6.93
N THR A 74 2.47 12.95 5.82
CA THR A 74 1.32 13.86 5.79
C THR A 74 -0.02 13.14 5.60
N SER A 75 -0.03 11.80 5.53
CA SER A 75 -1.25 11.00 5.48
C SER A 75 -1.69 10.61 6.88
N ASP A 76 -2.98 10.71 7.15
CA ASP A 76 -3.60 10.31 8.42
C ASP A 76 -4.22 8.91 8.38
N TRP A 77 -4.23 8.24 7.22
CA TRP A 77 -4.98 6.99 7.01
C TRP A 77 -4.24 5.92 6.20
N ILE A 78 -3.16 6.27 5.52
CA ILE A 78 -2.34 5.32 4.76
C ILE A 78 -1.04 5.09 5.52
N ARG A 79 -0.64 3.82 5.68
CA ARG A 79 0.64 3.42 6.25
C ARG A 79 1.42 2.52 5.29
N VAL A 80 2.73 2.47 5.46
CA VAL A 80 3.56 1.41 4.88
C VAL A 80 3.60 0.21 5.83
N ASP A 81 3.55 -1.00 5.30
CA ASP A 81 3.78 -2.24 6.04
C ASP A 81 4.96 -2.99 5.40
N PRO A 82 6.07 -3.21 6.12
CA PRO A 82 7.25 -3.87 5.56
C PRO A 82 7.13 -5.40 5.54
N TRP A 83 6.06 -6.01 6.08
CA TRP A 83 5.96 -7.45 6.28
C TRP A 83 6.26 -8.28 5.02
N GLU A 84 5.70 -7.92 3.85
CA GLU A 84 5.98 -8.62 2.58
C GLU A 84 7.48 -8.56 2.23
N SER A 85 8.08 -7.41 2.43
CA SER A 85 9.49 -7.17 2.10
C SER A 85 10.47 -7.81 3.09
N GLU A 86 10.02 -8.13 4.30
CA GLU A 86 10.79 -8.78 5.36
C GLU A 86 10.75 -10.31 5.31
N GLN A 87 9.92 -10.89 4.44
CA GLN A 87 9.90 -12.33 4.25
C GLN A 87 11.21 -12.85 3.64
N ALA A 88 11.51 -14.13 3.85
CA ALA A 88 12.72 -14.75 3.31
C ALA A 88 12.71 -14.86 1.78
N GLN A 89 11.52 -14.87 1.17
CA GLN A 89 11.31 -14.99 -0.28
C GLN A 89 10.11 -14.15 -0.71
N TRP A 90 10.06 -13.85 -2.00
CA TRP A 90 8.91 -13.25 -2.66
C TRP A 90 7.64 -14.07 -2.44
N MET A 91 6.52 -13.37 -2.23
CA MET A 91 5.20 -13.95 -2.08
C MET A 91 4.27 -13.47 -3.17
N GLU A 92 3.42 -14.37 -3.65
CA GLU A 92 2.29 -14.04 -4.51
C GLU A 92 1.33 -13.11 -3.75
N THR A 93 0.78 -12.10 -4.44
CA THR A 93 -0.10 -11.08 -3.83
C THR A 93 -1.27 -11.68 -3.05
N VAL A 94 -1.80 -12.83 -3.48
CA VAL A 94 -2.90 -13.52 -2.77
C VAL A 94 -2.52 -14.01 -1.37
N LYS A 95 -1.22 -14.20 -1.08
CA LYS A 95 -0.72 -14.56 0.25
C LYS A 95 -0.48 -13.34 1.14
N VAL A 96 -0.50 -12.13 0.56
CA VAL A 96 -0.38 -10.84 1.27
C VAL A 96 -1.76 -10.26 1.63
N LEU A 97 -2.79 -10.61 0.85
CA LEU A 97 -4.21 -10.28 1.09
C LEU A 97 -4.79 -11.07 2.27
#